data_AF-V4JNK5-F1
#
_entry.id   AF-V4JNK5-F1
#
_cell.length_a   1.000
_cell.length_b   1.000
_cell.length_c   1.000
_cell.angle_alpha   90.00
_cell.angle_beta   90.00
_cell.angle_gamma   90.00
#
_symmetry.space_group_name_H-M   'P 1'
#
loop_
_entity.id
_entity.type
_entity.pdbx_description
1 polymer ?
#
loop_
_entity_poly.entity_id
_entity_poly.type
_entity_poly.pdbx_seq_one_letter_code
_entity_poly.pdbx_strand_id
1 'polypeptide(L)'
;MAKESKKHDAKTDGKQPLCTIPGTPVRPLEANINDRRASLIRISEKKWVNGTLLHYCFLDEPSTWRGGDDQKDAVRNAFSEWKQLGIGLVFKEVTNPRDAEIRIGFNQGDGSWSYVGRDNVDYATDPDERTMNFGWDLTTDYGHDTALHEIGHALGFSHEHQNPKSGIQWDEQEVIDYFAGSPNYWSEEQTRHNILRKLSENETGGSNWDKDSIMHYQFPSGLIIKPEKYQHQPLIPEAGLSPTDIVEALRFFPALETNLPELRPWESHRIRIGVGEQIDFVIKPKYSREYTMQTFGKMDTVMVLFEEIRGENVYYDGDDDSGTSFNAKITARLVRERSYVLRIRLYYSEQKGEGALMMW
;
A
#
# COMPACT_ATOMS: atom_id res chain seq x y z
N MET A 1 6.54 29.10 46.56
CA MET A 1 7.61 28.89 45.56
C MET A 1 7.00 28.10 44.41
N ALA A 2 6.52 28.79 43.38
CA ALA A 2 5.99 28.17 42.18
C ALA A 2 7.17 27.78 41.27
N LYS A 3 7.27 26.51 40.89
CA LYS A 3 8.20 26.06 39.85
C LYS A 3 7.53 26.32 38.52
N GLU A 4 8.00 27.35 37.82
CA GLU A 4 7.70 27.57 36.40
C GLU A 4 8.25 26.38 35.62
N SER A 5 7.33 25.61 35.04
CA SER A 5 7.63 24.64 33.99
C SER A 5 8.04 25.40 32.73
N LYS A 6 9.35 25.47 32.47
CA LYS A 6 9.88 25.94 31.18
C LYS A 6 9.35 25.02 30.08
N LYS A 7 8.44 25.54 29.25
CA LYS A 7 8.16 25.00 27.93
C LYS A 7 9.48 24.95 27.16
N HIS A 8 9.94 23.76 26.81
CA HIS A 8 10.97 23.59 25.81
C HIS A 8 10.34 23.86 24.44
N ASP A 9 10.37 25.12 24.01
CA ASP A 9 10.25 25.45 22.59
C ASP A 9 11.55 24.98 21.91
N ALA A 10 11.56 23.72 21.48
CA ALA A 10 12.60 23.22 20.60
C ALA A 10 12.41 23.90 19.24
N LYS A 11 13.24 24.92 18.97
CA LYS A 11 13.43 25.43 17.61
C LYS A 11 13.93 24.26 16.76
N THR A 12 13.07 23.70 15.93
CA THR A 12 13.47 22.77 14.87
C THR A 12 14.37 23.54 13.90
N ASP A 13 15.55 22.99 13.64
CA ASP A 13 16.65 23.62 12.89
C ASP A 13 16.36 23.67 11.37
N GLY A 14 15.12 23.97 10.97
CA GLY A 14 14.63 23.88 9.60
C GLY A 14 14.56 22.44 9.03
N LYS A 15 14.86 21.42 9.85
CA LYS A 15 14.79 20.00 9.48
C LYS A 15 13.37 19.49 9.53
N GLN A 16 12.91 18.87 8.44
CA GLN A 16 11.60 18.22 8.37
C GLN A 16 11.64 16.81 8.98
N PRO A 17 10.61 16.38 9.73
CA PRO A 17 10.51 15.03 10.26
C PRO A 17 10.13 14.02 9.17
N LEU A 18 10.79 12.88 9.14
CA LEU A 18 10.46 11.77 8.23
C LEU A 18 9.51 10.75 8.88
N CYS A 19 8.71 10.07 8.05
CA CYS A 19 7.80 9.04 8.53
C CYS A 19 8.52 7.74 8.91
N THR A 20 7.78 6.79 9.49
CA THR A 20 8.28 5.44 9.76
C THR A 20 7.34 4.41 9.15
N ILE A 21 7.83 3.22 8.82
CA ILE A 21 6.99 2.08 8.44
C ILE A 21 6.91 1.10 9.62
N PRO A 22 5.72 0.71 10.08
CA PRO A 22 5.58 -0.35 11.08
C PRO A 22 6.21 -1.67 10.60
N GLY A 23 7.02 -2.29 11.45
CA GLY A 23 7.64 -3.57 11.14
C GLY A 23 6.61 -4.70 11.08
N THR A 24 6.38 -5.26 9.90
CA THR A 24 5.53 -6.45 9.71
C THR A 24 6.37 -7.69 9.37
N PRO A 25 5.96 -8.90 9.82
CA PRO A 25 6.61 -10.14 9.43
C PRO A 25 6.64 -10.30 7.91
N VAL A 26 7.76 -10.75 7.37
CA VAL A 26 7.85 -11.11 5.95
C VAL A 26 7.06 -12.40 5.73
N ARG A 27 6.12 -12.42 4.77
CA ARG A 27 5.36 -13.63 4.42
C ARG A 27 6.32 -14.79 4.13
N PRO A 28 6.17 -15.95 4.77
CA PRO A 28 7.00 -17.11 4.44
C PRO A 28 6.66 -17.59 3.03
N LEU A 29 7.68 -17.88 2.23
CA LEU A 29 7.54 -18.53 0.93
C LEU A 29 8.10 -19.96 1.03
N GLU A 30 7.67 -20.86 0.14
CA GLU A 30 8.22 -22.22 0.08
C GLU A 30 9.76 -22.20 -0.04
N ALA A 31 10.45 -23.07 0.70
CA ALA A 31 11.92 -23.03 0.84
C ALA A 31 12.70 -23.16 -0.48
N ASN A 32 12.09 -23.80 -1.50
CA ASN A 32 12.71 -24.05 -2.81
C ASN A 32 12.15 -23.13 -3.91
N ILE A 33 11.49 -22.03 -3.53
CA ILE A 33 10.99 -21.06 -4.49
C ILE A 33 12.17 -20.41 -5.23
N ASN A 34 12.06 -20.24 -6.55
CA ASN A 34 13.11 -19.56 -7.30
C ASN A 34 13.04 -18.04 -7.09
N ASP A 35 14.18 -17.36 -7.16
CA ASP A 35 14.31 -15.92 -6.86
C ASP A 35 13.38 -15.04 -7.70
N ARG A 36 13.18 -15.40 -8.99
CA ARG A 36 12.29 -14.66 -9.89
C ARG A 36 10.82 -14.81 -9.50
N ARG A 37 10.39 -15.98 -9.04
CA ARG A 37 9.01 -16.20 -8.56
C ARG A 37 8.79 -15.46 -7.24
N ALA A 38 9.72 -15.60 -6.29
CA ALA A 38 9.67 -14.90 -5.01
C ALA A 38 9.59 -13.38 -5.20
N SER A 39 10.44 -12.83 -6.06
CA SER A 39 10.42 -11.43 -6.49
C SER A 39 9.04 -10.91 -6.86
N LEU A 40 8.41 -11.56 -7.83
CA LEU A 40 7.17 -11.07 -8.41
C LEU A 40 6.01 -11.12 -7.40
N ILE A 41 6.07 -12.08 -6.48
CA ILE A 41 5.17 -12.14 -5.33
C ILE A 41 5.40 -10.92 -4.41
N ARG A 42 6.64 -10.62 -4.01
CA ARG A 42 6.95 -9.50 -3.10
C ARG A 42 6.47 -8.14 -3.61
N ILE A 43 6.57 -7.90 -4.93
CA ILE A 43 6.11 -6.64 -5.56
C ILE A 43 4.61 -6.41 -5.34
N SER A 44 3.83 -7.48 -5.32
CA SER A 44 2.37 -7.40 -5.42
C SER A 44 1.64 -7.83 -4.14
N GLU A 45 2.27 -8.63 -3.28
CA GLU A 45 1.59 -9.33 -2.16
C GLU A 45 0.86 -8.40 -1.19
N LYS A 46 1.41 -7.19 -0.99
CA LYS A 46 0.82 -6.18 -0.12
C LYS A 46 -0.21 -5.31 -0.85
N LYS A 47 -0.26 -5.29 -2.18
CA LYS A 47 -1.17 -4.38 -2.90
C LYS A 47 -2.61 -4.91 -2.86
N TRP A 48 -3.57 -4.01 -2.71
CA TRP A 48 -4.99 -4.34 -2.83
C TRP A 48 -5.33 -4.85 -4.23
N VAL A 49 -6.29 -5.76 -4.36
CA VAL A 49 -6.84 -6.11 -5.68
C VAL A 49 -7.52 -4.87 -6.27
N ASN A 50 -7.34 -4.61 -7.57
CA ASN A 50 -7.88 -3.42 -8.19
C ASN A 50 -9.41 -3.41 -8.08
N GLY A 51 -10.00 -2.23 -7.87
CA GLY A 51 -11.45 -2.09 -7.67
C GLY A 51 -11.94 -2.32 -6.25
N THR A 52 -11.05 -2.57 -5.29
CA THR A 52 -11.41 -2.69 -3.88
C THR A 52 -11.97 -1.36 -3.37
N LEU A 53 -13.05 -1.44 -2.61
CA LEU A 53 -13.58 -0.33 -1.82
C LEU A 53 -12.83 -0.29 -0.49
N LEU A 54 -12.05 0.76 -0.28
CA LEU A 54 -11.29 1.01 0.93
C LEU A 54 -12.01 2.08 1.74
N HIS A 55 -12.43 1.69 2.94
CA HIS A 55 -13.03 2.58 3.90
C HIS A 55 -11.94 3.19 4.75
N TYR A 56 -12.03 4.50 4.97
CA TYR A 56 -11.17 5.20 5.92
C TYR A 56 -11.97 5.90 7.00
N CYS A 57 -11.41 5.95 8.20
CA CYS A 57 -12.04 6.56 9.37
C CYS A 57 -11.02 7.38 10.17
N PHE A 58 -11.46 8.51 10.72
CA PHE A 58 -10.66 9.31 11.64
C PHE A 58 -10.96 8.89 13.09
N LEU A 59 -9.93 8.54 13.85
CA LEU A 59 -10.05 8.16 15.25
C LEU A 59 -9.99 9.40 16.15
N ASP A 60 -11.04 9.60 16.95
CA ASP A 60 -11.12 10.72 17.90
C ASP A 60 -10.75 10.32 19.34
N GLU A 61 -10.48 9.02 19.59
CA GLU A 61 -10.10 8.47 20.88
C GLU A 61 -8.86 7.55 20.77
N PRO A 62 -7.92 7.61 21.75
CA PRO A 62 -7.84 8.63 22.80
C PRO A 62 -7.72 10.04 22.22
N SER A 63 -8.06 11.06 23.01
CA SER A 63 -8.09 12.47 22.56
C SER A 63 -6.78 12.98 21.93
N THR A 64 -5.64 12.33 22.20
CA THR A 64 -4.35 12.60 21.56
C THR A 64 -4.32 12.24 20.07
N TRP A 65 -5.25 11.42 19.58
CA TRP A 65 -5.36 11.03 18.18
C TRP A 65 -6.29 11.93 17.38
N ARG A 66 -7.07 12.78 18.06
CA ARG A 66 -8.05 13.66 17.42
C ARG A 66 -7.36 14.73 16.58
N GLY A 67 -7.63 14.72 15.28
CA GLY A 67 -7.25 15.80 14.36
C GLY A 67 -8.29 16.92 14.34
N GLY A 68 -7.84 18.15 14.07
CA GLY A 68 -8.72 19.27 13.71
C GLY A 68 -9.41 19.06 12.37
N ASP A 69 -10.48 19.79 12.10
CA ASP A 69 -11.24 19.67 10.85
C ASP A 69 -10.38 20.00 9.62
N ASP A 70 -9.49 20.98 9.74
CA ASP A 70 -8.49 21.37 8.74
C ASP A 70 -7.51 20.22 8.41
N GLN A 71 -7.05 19.48 9.42
CA GLN A 71 -6.19 18.32 9.25
C GLN A 71 -6.94 17.16 8.58
N LYS A 72 -8.18 16.91 9.00
CA LYS A 72 -9.05 15.89 8.38
C LYS A 72 -9.35 16.23 6.91
N ASP A 73 -9.58 17.51 6.61
CA ASP A 73 -9.79 17.99 5.24
C ASP A 73 -8.54 17.85 4.37
N ALA A 74 -7.34 18.09 4.90
CA ALA A 74 -6.09 17.83 4.18
C ALA A 74 -5.97 16.35 3.76
N VAL A 75 -6.30 15.42 4.65
CA VAL A 75 -6.31 13.98 4.34
C VAL A 75 -7.37 13.63 3.30
N ARG A 76 -8.59 14.18 3.41
CA ARG A 76 -9.66 14.00 2.41
C ARG A 76 -9.23 14.48 1.03
N ASN A 77 -8.54 15.63 0.96
CA ASN A 77 -8.01 16.17 -0.28
C ASN A 77 -6.95 15.24 -0.89
N ALA A 78 -6.02 14.73 -0.08
CA ALA A 78 -5.02 13.77 -0.55
C ALA A 78 -5.64 12.46 -1.09
N PHE A 79 -6.69 11.91 -0.44
CA PHE A 79 -7.45 10.78 -0.99
C PHE A 79 -8.14 11.14 -2.32
N SER A 80 -8.68 12.36 -2.41
CA SER A 80 -9.30 12.88 -3.65
C SER A 80 -8.28 12.98 -4.78
N GLU A 81 -7.06 13.45 -4.52
CA GLU A 81 -5.98 13.55 -5.52
C GLU A 81 -5.56 12.20 -6.05
N TRP A 82 -5.31 11.22 -5.17
CA TRP A 82 -5.08 9.83 -5.57
C TRP A 82 -6.22 9.31 -6.43
N LYS A 83 -7.49 9.61 -6.07
CA LYS A 83 -8.64 9.16 -6.85
C LYS A 83 -8.77 9.86 -8.20
N GLN A 84 -8.42 11.14 -8.29
CA GLN A 84 -8.48 11.94 -9.51
C GLN A 84 -7.51 11.47 -10.59
N LEU A 85 -6.47 10.71 -10.23
CA LEU A 85 -5.62 10.01 -11.21
C LEU A 85 -6.41 9.03 -12.11
N GLY A 86 -7.60 8.60 -11.68
CA GLY A 86 -8.39 7.59 -12.38
C GLY A 86 -8.05 6.16 -11.98
N ILE A 87 -7.37 5.97 -10.85
CA ILE A 87 -7.09 4.63 -10.32
C ILE A 87 -8.37 3.86 -10.03
N GLY A 88 -8.31 2.54 -10.19
CA GLY A 88 -9.45 1.66 -10.01
C GLY A 88 -9.86 1.43 -8.55
N LEU A 89 -9.06 1.82 -7.56
CA LEU A 89 -9.46 1.77 -6.15
C LEU A 89 -10.57 2.78 -5.84
N VAL A 90 -11.43 2.46 -4.87
CA VAL A 90 -12.51 3.35 -4.42
C VAL A 90 -12.26 3.69 -2.95
N PHE A 91 -12.40 4.97 -2.59
CA PHE A 91 -12.25 5.42 -1.21
C PHE A 91 -13.58 5.91 -0.65
N LYS A 92 -13.87 5.55 0.60
CA LYS A 92 -15.10 5.99 1.28
C LYS A 92 -14.81 6.31 2.74
N GLU A 93 -15.11 7.54 3.14
CA GLU A 93 -15.06 7.89 4.55
C GLU A 93 -16.22 7.22 5.30
N VAL A 94 -15.93 6.64 6.45
CA VAL A 94 -16.92 6.09 7.39
C VAL A 94 -16.69 6.65 8.79
N THR A 95 -17.75 6.65 9.59
CA THR A 95 -17.71 7.22 10.95
C THR A 95 -17.41 6.19 12.04
N ASN A 96 -17.50 4.90 11.71
CA ASN A 96 -17.27 3.81 12.65
C ASN A 96 -15.95 3.10 12.30
N PRO A 97 -14.95 3.10 13.20
CA PRO A 97 -13.65 2.48 12.96
C PRO A 97 -13.73 0.99 12.59
N ARG A 98 -14.76 0.29 13.08
CA ARG A 98 -14.99 -1.15 12.81
C ARG A 98 -15.40 -1.45 11.38
N ASP A 99 -15.78 -0.41 10.63
CA ASP A 99 -16.14 -0.52 9.22
C ASP A 99 -14.98 -0.07 8.31
N ALA A 100 -13.78 0.22 8.87
CA ALA A 100 -12.66 0.83 8.16
C ALA A 100 -11.39 -0.03 8.11
N GLU A 101 -10.87 -0.24 6.90
CA GLU A 101 -9.53 -0.82 6.70
C GLU A 101 -8.44 0.19 7.09
N ILE A 102 -8.64 1.48 6.78
CA ILE A 102 -7.67 2.54 7.06
C ILE A 102 -8.17 3.40 8.24
N ARG A 103 -7.44 3.39 9.35
CA ARG A 103 -7.85 4.07 10.60
C ARG A 103 -6.80 5.10 11.00
N ILE A 104 -7.18 6.38 10.95
CA ILE A 104 -6.25 7.50 10.91
C ILE A 104 -6.30 8.27 12.23
N GLY A 105 -5.15 8.42 12.87
CA GLY A 105 -4.97 9.34 14.01
C GLY A 105 -3.99 10.48 13.71
N PHE A 106 -3.93 11.46 14.61
CA PHE A 106 -3.14 12.69 14.47
C PHE A 106 -2.19 12.92 15.65
N ASN A 107 -1.65 11.84 16.22
CA ASN A 107 -0.79 11.92 17.39
C ASN A 107 0.57 12.55 17.03
N GLN A 108 0.75 13.82 17.39
CA GLN A 108 1.95 14.60 17.10
C GLN A 108 3.23 14.04 17.76
N GLY A 109 3.08 13.25 18.84
CA GLY A 109 4.22 12.63 19.54
C GLY A 109 4.68 11.31 18.92
N ASP A 110 4.02 10.81 17.88
CA ASP A 110 4.20 9.46 17.34
C ASP A 110 4.69 9.47 15.88
N GLY A 111 5.11 10.63 15.37
CA GLY A 111 5.54 10.80 13.98
C GLY A 111 4.42 10.52 12.97
N SER A 112 4.74 10.51 11.68
CA SER A 112 3.81 10.03 10.65
C SER A 112 4.19 8.61 10.23
N TRP A 113 3.20 7.79 9.91
CA TRP A 113 3.39 6.41 9.47
C TRP A 113 2.10 5.80 8.93
N SER A 114 2.23 4.75 8.12
CA SER A 114 1.12 3.92 7.68
C SER A 114 1.57 2.47 7.46
N TYR A 115 0.68 1.52 7.73
CA TYR A 115 0.86 0.15 7.25
C TYR A 115 0.84 0.10 5.72
N VAL A 116 1.63 -0.80 5.14
CA VAL A 116 1.77 -0.91 3.69
C VAL A 116 0.69 -1.83 3.11
N GLY A 117 -0.26 -1.25 2.37
CA GLY A 117 -1.26 -2.01 1.61
C GLY A 117 -2.14 -2.90 2.50
N ARG A 118 -2.21 -4.20 2.20
CA ARG A 118 -3.01 -5.17 2.98
C ARG A 118 -2.52 -5.41 4.40
N ASP A 119 -1.33 -4.96 4.76
CA ASP A 119 -0.88 -4.99 6.15
C ASP A 119 -1.88 -4.28 7.10
N ASN A 120 -2.64 -3.30 6.58
CA ASN A 120 -3.74 -2.62 7.27
C ASN A 120 -4.85 -3.57 7.79
N VAL A 121 -5.01 -4.75 7.18
CA VAL A 121 -6.02 -5.76 7.58
C VAL A 121 -5.40 -7.07 8.03
N ASP A 122 -4.22 -7.42 7.51
CA ASP A 122 -3.55 -8.68 7.83
C ASP A 122 -2.84 -8.63 9.20
N TYR A 123 -2.39 -7.44 9.64
CA TYR A 123 -1.65 -7.27 10.89
C TYR A 123 -2.30 -6.29 11.88
N ALA A 124 -3.01 -5.27 11.40
CA ALA A 124 -3.73 -4.33 12.26
C ALA A 124 -5.19 -4.76 12.45
N THR A 125 -5.40 -5.86 13.18
CA THR A 125 -6.73 -6.49 13.32
C THR A 125 -7.61 -5.86 14.40
N ASP A 126 -7.05 -5.06 15.30
CA ASP A 126 -7.84 -4.34 16.31
C ASP A 126 -8.49 -3.10 15.68
N PRO A 127 -9.83 -3.02 15.60
CA PRO A 127 -10.53 -1.89 15.00
C PRO A 127 -10.41 -0.60 15.81
N ASP A 128 -9.97 -0.67 17.07
CA ASP A 128 -9.77 0.50 17.92
C ASP A 128 -8.31 1.01 17.84
N GLU A 129 -7.43 0.35 17.07
CA GLU A 129 -6.05 0.80 16.81
C GLU A 129 -5.92 1.54 15.47
N ARG A 130 -4.99 2.51 15.42
CA ARG A 130 -4.63 3.22 14.18
C ARG A 130 -3.94 2.27 13.21
N THR A 131 -4.19 2.47 11.92
CA THR A 131 -3.36 1.90 10.83
C THR A 131 -2.55 2.95 10.09
N MET A 132 -2.81 4.22 10.39
CA MET A 132 -2.10 5.38 9.89
C MET A 132 -2.07 6.47 10.98
N ASN A 133 -0.98 7.20 11.07
CA ASN A 133 -0.87 8.37 11.92
C ASN A 133 -0.21 9.53 11.21
N PHE A 134 -0.64 10.75 11.55
CA PHE A 134 0.03 11.98 11.16
C PHE A 134 0.59 12.70 12.38
N GLY A 135 1.90 12.95 12.36
CA GLY A 135 2.64 13.49 13.50
C GLY A 135 2.91 15.00 13.44
N TRP A 136 2.46 15.70 12.40
CA TRP A 136 2.66 17.13 12.20
C TRP A 136 1.50 17.76 11.42
N ASP A 137 1.58 19.07 11.20
CA ASP A 137 0.56 19.86 10.49
C ASP A 137 0.52 19.55 8.99
N LEU A 138 -0.63 19.03 8.53
CA LEU A 138 -0.91 18.64 7.15
C LEU A 138 -1.36 19.80 6.25
N THR A 139 -1.58 21.00 6.80
CA THR A 139 -2.06 22.17 6.04
C THR A 139 -0.94 22.96 5.37
N THR A 140 0.32 22.55 5.61
CA THR A 140 1.51 23.07 4.92
C THR A 140 1.81 22.27 3.66
N ASP A 141 2.61 22.80 2.72
CA ASP A 141 3.01 22.06 1.51
C ASP A 141 3.68 20.71 1.86
N TYR A 142 4.58 20.70 2.84
CA TYR A 142 5.23 19.47 3.32
C TYR A 142 4.23 18.50 3.99
N GLY A 143 3.27 19.06 4.72
CA GLY A 143 2.20 18.31 5.36
C GLY A 143 1.26 17.64 4.35
N HIS A 144 0.92 18.35 3.28
CA HIS A 144 0.13 17.83 2.17
C HIS A 144 0.86 16.68 1.44
N ASP A 145 2.15 16.86 1.14
CA ASP A 145 2.99 15.79 0.57
C ASP A 145 3.06 14.57 1.51
N THR A 146 3.14 14.81 2.83
CA THR A 146 3.09 13.73 3.83
C THR A 146 1.76 12.97 3.73
N ALA A 147 0.62 13.65 3.58
CA ALA A 147 -0.67 13.00 3.43
C ALA A 147 -0.72 12.12 2.17
N LEU A 148 -0.21 12.62 1.03
CA LEU A 148 -0.09 11.83 -0.19
C LEU A 148 0.82 10.60 -0.01
N HIS A 149 1.95 10.77 0.68
CA HIS A 149 2.93 9.73 0.97
C HIS A 149 2.34 8.60 1.82
N GLU A 150 1.72 8.92 2.97
CA GLU A 150 1.14 7.91 3.85
C GLU A 150 -0.04 7.19 3.19
N ILE A 151 -0.84 7.89 2.38
CA ILE A 151 -1.86 7.23 1.57
C ILE A 151 -1.20 6.28 0.56
N GLY A 152 -0.10 6.69 -0.09
CA GLY A 152 0.69 5.81 -0.96
C GLY A 152 1.13 4.52 -0.26
N HIS A 153 1.59 4.59 0.98
CA HIS A 153 1.84 3.40 1.81
C HIS A 153 0.57 2.57 2.00
N ALA A 154 -0.55 3.17 2.40
CA ALA A 154 -1.81 2.46 2.56
C ALA A 154 -2.31 1.78 1.27
N LEU A 155 -1.92 2.26 0.08
CA LEU A 155 -2.19 1.59 -1.21
C LEU A 155 -1.22 0.44 -1.51
N GLY A 156 -0.08 0.39 -0.82
CA GLY A 156 0.94 -0.65 -0.95
C GLY A 156 2.20 -0.21 -1.68
N PHE A 157 2.53 1.09 -1.72
CA PHE A 157 3.81 1.59 -2.22
C PHE A 157 4.86 1.65 -1.10
N SER A 158 6.10 1.31 -1.43
CA SER A 158 7.25 1.35 -0.51
C SER A 158 8.11 2.57 -0.81
N HIS A 159 9.07 2.87 0.07
CA HIS A 159 9.95 4.02 -0.13
C HIS A 159 10.85 3.91 -1.36
N GLU A 160 10.96 5.00 -2.11
CA GLU A 160 11.69 5.05 -3.36
C GLU A 160 13.22 5.09 -3.15
N HIS A 161 13.72 5.64 -2.03
CA HIS A 161 15.16 5.58 -1.71
C HIS A 161 15.66 4.15 -1.44
N GLN A 162 14.76 3.24 -1.06
CA GLN A 162 15.08 1.83 -0.88
C GLN A 162 15.10 1.08 -2.21
N ASN A 163 14.75 1.73 -3.32
CA ASN A 163 14.87 1.16 -4.65
C ASN A 163 16.34 0.84 -4.95
N PRO A 164 16.70 -0.42 -5.23
CA PRO A 164 18.08 -0.81 -5.47
C PRO A 164 18.65 -0.19 -6.75
N LYS A 165 17.79 0.27 -7.68
CA LYS A 165 18.19 1.01 -8.87
C LYS A 165 18.47 2.49 -8.62
N SER A 166 18.32 2.98 -7.38
CA SER A 166 18.67 4.36 -7.02
C SER A 166 20.14 4.68 -7.20
N GLY A 167 21.00 3.65 -7.16
CA GLY A 167 22.44 3.86 -7.11
C GLY A 167 22.90 4.55 -5.82
N ILE A 168 22.00 4.71 -4.84
CA ILE A 168 22.32 5.35 -3.56
C ILE A 168 23.30 4.47 -2.80
N GLN A 169 24.42 5.09 -2.44
CA GLN A 169 25.39 4.57 -1.48
C GLN A 169 25.39 5.54 -0.30
N TRP A 170 24.92 5.04 0.85
CA TRP A 170 24.84 5.80 2.08
C TRP A 170 26.20 5.90 2.76
N ASP A 171 26.46 7.02 3.42
CA ASP A 171 27.39 7.04 4.54
C ASP A 171 26.62 6.53 5.77
N GLU A 172 26.66 5.22 6.01
CA GLU A 172 25.79 4.57 7.00
C GLU A 172 25.95 5.17 8.40
N GLN A 173 27.18 5.51 8.81
CA GLN A 173 27.43 6.05 10.14
C GLN A 173 26.84 7.46 10.26
N GLU A 174 27.07 8.33 9.28
CA GLU A 174 26.49 9.68 9.26
C GLU A 174 24.95 9.63 9.19
N VAL A 175 24.37 8.68 8.45
CA VAL A 175 22.92 8.46 8.43
C VAL A 175 22.38 8.08 9.81
N ILE A 176 23.04 7.13 10.49
CA ILE A 176 22.65 6.69 11.84
C ILE A 176 22.75 7.85 12.83
N ASP A 177 23.87 8.59 12.82
CA ASP A 177 24.11 9.71 13.73
C ASP A 177 23.15 10.88 13.47
N TYR A 178 22.81 11.14 12.21
CA TYR A 178 21.86 12.18 11.82
C TYR A 178 20.45 11.89 12.35
N PHE A 179 19.93 10.68 12.12
CA PHE A 179 18.56 10.31 12.49
C PHE A 179 18.39 9.97 13.98
N ALA A 180 19.49 9.72 14.71
CA ALA A 180 19.47 9.68 16.17
C ALA A 180 19.21 11.06 16.81
N GLY A 181 19.42 12.14 16.05
CA GLY A 181 19.14 13.51 16.47
C GLY A 181 17.70 13.98 16.20
N SER A 182 17.46 15.25 16.51
CA SER A 182 16.18 15.92 16.19
C SER A 182 15.97 16.04 14.67
N PRO A 183 14.73 15.90 14.16
CA PRO A 183 13.47 15.70 14.90
C PRO A 183 13.05 14.24 15.10
N ASN A 184 13.75 13.27 14.53
CA ASN A 184 13.32 11.86 14.48
C ASN A 184 13.63 11.06 15.74
N TYR A 185 14.81 11.25 16.34
CA TYR A 185 15.28 10.53 17.53
C TYR A 185 15.21 8.99 17.39
N TRP A 186 15.54 8.47 16.20
CA TRP A 186 15.47 7.04 15.90
C TRP A 186 16.61 6.25 16.53
N SER A 187 16.31 5.01 16.93
CA SER A 187 17.33 4.02 17.22
C SER A 187 18.08 3.62 15.94
N GLU A 188 19.27 3.04 16.09
CA GLU A 188 20.01 2.49 14.94
C GLU A 188 19.15 1.46 14.18
N GLU A 189 18.40 0.62 14.88
CA GLU A 189 17.51 -0.38 14.26
C GLU A 189 16.43 0.28 13.42
N GLN A 190 15.78 1.33 13.93
CA GLN A 190 14.78 2.10 13.19
C GLN A 190 15.38 2.76 11.95
N THR A 191 16.56 3.38 12.07
CA THR A 191 17.25 3.99 10.93
C THR A 191 17.65 2.94 9.88
N ARG A 192 18.12 1.77 10.31
CA ARG A 192 18.43 0.66 9.41
C ARG A 192 17.18 0.16 8.69
N HIS A 193 16.05 0.05 9.39
CA HIS A 193 14.79 -0.40 8.80
C HIS A 193 14.21 0.59 7.79
N ASN A 194 14.14 1.88 8.16
CA ASN A 194 13.44 2.91 7.38
C ASN A 194 14.32 3.52 6.27
N ILE A 195 15.64 3.59 6.47
CA ILE A 195 16.56 4.27 5.53
C ILE A 195 17.50 3.28 4.82
N LEU A 196 18.28 2.51 5.59
CA LEU A 196 19.43 1.78 5.03
C LEU A 196 19.05 0.45 4.38
N ARG A 197 17.94 -0.16 4.80
CA ARG A 197 17.42 -1.38 4.19
C ARG A 197 17.14 -1.11 2.71
N LYS A 198 17.76 -1.91 1.84
CA LYS A 198 17.43 -1.94 0.43
C LYS A 198 16.32 -2.97 0.19
N LEU A 199 15.37 -2.60 -0.65
CA LEU A 199 14.51 -3.57 -1.30
C LEU A 199 15.39 -4.37 -2.27
N SER A 200 15.11 -5.65 -2.43
CA SER A 200 15.73 -6.46 -3.48
C SER A 200 15.38 -5.88 -4.86
N GLU A 201 16.22 -6.07 -5.88
CA GLU A 201 15.96 -5.63 -7.28
C GLU A 201 14.62 -6.12 -7.83
N ASN A 202 14.17 -7.15 -7.16
CA ASN A 202 13.03 -7.98 -7.36
C ASN A 202 11.77 -7.46 -6.64
N GLU A 203 11.87 -6.48 -5.74
CA GLU A 203 10.76 -5.90 -4.96
C GLU A 203 10.24 -4.58 -5.56
N THR A 204 10.96 -3.95 -6.50
CA THR A 204 10.60 -2.63 -7.05
C THR A 204 9.84 -2.65 -8.38
N GLY A 205 9.40 -3.82 -8.84
CA GLY A 205 8.64 -3.92 -10.09
C GLY A 205 9.43 -3.54 -11.36
N GLY A 206 10.74 -3.33 -11.21
CA GLY A 206 11.67 -2.92 -12.25
C GLY A 206 11.65 -1.43 -12.61
N SER A 207 10.92 -0.57 -11.89
CA SER A 207 10.93 0.88 -12.13
C SER A 207 12.34 1.45 -11.97
N ASN A 208 12.70 2.43 -12.80
CA ASN A 208 13.92 3.19 -12.58
C ASN A 208 13.71 4.10 -11.37
N TRP A 209 14.80 4.42 -10.67
CA TRP A 209 14.74 5.35 -9.55
C TRP A 209 14.19 6.70 -9.95
N ASP A 210 13.19 7.15 -9.21
CA ASP A 210 12.63 8.49 -9.32
C ASP A 210 13.01 9.32 -8.08
N LYS A 211 13.86 10.33 -8.29
CA LYS A 211 14.27 11.23 -7.21
C LYS A 211 13.13 12.14 -6.72
N ASP A 212 12.09 12.30 -7.55
CA ASP A 212 10.95 13.20 -7.32
C ASP A 212 9.67 12.43 -6.94
N SER A 213 9.76 11.11 -6.74
CA SER A 213 8.62 10.32 -6.26
C SER A 213 8.13 10.85 -4.92
N ILE A 214 6.81 10.91 -4.76
CA ILE A 214 6.18 11.22 -3.46
C ILE A 214 6.61 10.23 -2.39
N MET A 215 6.99 8.99 -2.77
CA MET A 215 7.48 7.95 -1.86
C MET A 215 8.97 8.11 -1.51
N HIS A 216 9.64 9.15 -1.99
CA HIS A 216 11.03 9.44 -1.69
C HIS A 216 11.16 10.42 -0.52
N TYR A 217 12.07 10.13 0.42
CA TYR A 217 12.37 11.06 1.50
C TYR A 217 13.26 12.23 1.06
N GLN A 218 13.18 13.32 1.83
CA GLN A 218 14.14 14.42 1.76
C GLN A 218 15.39 14.05 2.56
N PHE A 219 16.58 14.20 1.95
CA PHE A 219 17.87 13.98 2.60
C PHE A 219 18.75 15.22 2.50
N PRO A 220 19.31 15.74 3.60
CA PRO A 220 20.31 16.80 3.54
C PRO A 220 21.59 16.31 2.85
N SER A 221 22.41 17.27 2.42
CA SER A 221 23.73 16.95 1.87
C SER A 221 24.61 16.25 2.89
N GLY A 222 25.46 15.32 2.43
CA GLY A 222 26.47 14.68 3.26
C GLY A 222 26.09 13.29 3.78
N LEU A 223 24.82 12.89 3.70
CA LEU A 223 24.37 11.54 4.05
C LEU A 223 24.61 10.52 2.92
N ILE A 224 24.72 10.99 1.68
CA ILE A 224 24.80 10.18 0.48
C ILE A 224 26.19 10.32 -0.14
N ILE A 225 26.92 9.21 -0.22
CA ILE A 225 28.23 9.12 -0.89
C ILE A 225 28.06 9.10 -2.42
N LYS A 226 27.07 8.35 -2.93
CA LYS A 226 26.74 8.33 -4.35
C LYS A 226 25.23 8.43 -4.58
N PRO A 227 24.76 9.18 -5.59
CA PRO A 227 25.54 10.03 -6.51
C PRO A 227 26.30 11.18 -5.85
N GLU A 228 27.54 11.47 -6.29
CA GLU A 228 28.49 12.38 -5.61
C GLU A 228 27.94 13.80 -5.37
N LYS A 229 27.06 14.30 -6.26
CA LYS A 229 26.43 15.62 -6.09
C LYS A 229 25.72 15.77 -4.73
N TYR A 230 25.19 14.69 -4.17
CA TYR A 230 24.46 14.72 -2.89
C TYR A 230 25.37 14.71 -1.66
N GLN A 231 26.70 14.61 -1.84
CA GLN A 231 27.63 14.91 -0.77
C GLN A 231 27.62 16.41 -0.41
N HIS A 232 27.24 17.27 -1.36
CA HIS A 232 27.31 18.73 -1.20
C HIS A 232 25.99 19.45 -1.49
N GLN A 233 24.96 18.73 -1.96
CA GLN A 233 23.63 19.27 -2.24
C GLN A 233 22.58 18.38 -1.57
N PRO A 234 21.48 18.94 -1.05
CA PRO A 234 20.41 18.12 -0.52
C PRO A 234 19.68 17.40 -1.67
N LEU A 235 19.13 16.22 -1.37
CA LEU A 235 18.19 15.50 -2.21
C LEU A 235 16.78 15.82 -1.70
N ILE A 236 16.09 16.71 -2.42
CA ILE A 236 14.74 17.15 -2.10
C ILE A 236 13.87 16.82 -3.33
N PRO A 237 12.87 15.92 -3.19
CA PRO A 237 11.87 15.69 -4.22
C PRO A 237 11.09 16.97 -4.53
N GLU A 238 10.66 17.13 -5.77
CA GLU A 238 9.62 18.11 -6.12
C GLU A 238 8.30 17.77 -5.40
N ALA A 239 7.46 18.78 -5.15
CA ALA A 239 6.19 18.60 -4.44
C ALA A 239 5.15 17.83 -5.27
N GLY A 240 4.31 17.06 -4.59
CA GLY A 240 3.22 16.28 -5.17
C GLY A 240 3.63 14.97 -5.85
N LEU A 241 2.67 14.35 -6.53
CA LEU A 241 2.86 13.08 -7.24
C LEU A 241 3.69 13.29 -8.51
N SER A 242 4.77 12.52 -8.65
CA SER A 242 5.61 12.55 -9.83
C SER A 242 4.92 11.89 -11.04
N PRO A 243 5.36 12.16 -12.28
CA PRO A 243 4.89 11.43 -13.45
C PRO A 243 5.09 9.90 -13.33
N THR A 244 6.16 9.45 -12.66
CA THR A 244 6.43 8.03 -12.43
C THR A 244 5.44 7.44 -11.43
N ASP A 245 5.13 8.16 -10.35
CA ASP A 245 4.14 7.73 -9.35
C ASP A 245 2.79 7.48 -10.00
N ILE A 246 2.35 8.41 -10.86
CA ILE A 246 1.08 8.31 -11.58
C ILE A 246 1.06 7.09 -12.50
N VAL A 247 2.14 6.85 -13.25
CA VAL A 247 2.24 5.69 -14.16
C VAL A 247 2.22 4.37 -13.37
N GLU A 248 2.99 4.26 -12.29
CA GLU A 248 3.01 3.05 -11.48
C GLU A 248 1.69 2.82 -10.74
N ALA A 249 1.04 3.89 -10.26
CA ALA A 249 -0.30 3.82 -9.67
C ALA A 249 -1.34 3.27 -10.66
N LEU A 250 -1.36 3.80 -11.89
CA LEU A 250 -2.26 3.34 -12.94
C LEU A 250 -1.91 1.95 -13.46
N ARG A 251 -0.64 1.54 -13.36
CA ARG A 251 -0.21 0.18 -13.72
C ARG A 251 -0.77 -0.86 -12.74
N PHE A 252 -0.71 -0.61 -11.43
CA PHE A 252 -1.23 -1.55 -10.42
C PHE A 252 -2.74 -1.43 -10.21
N PHE A 253 -3.29 -0.23 -10.37
CA PHE A 253 -4.68 0.10 -10.16
C PHE A 253 -5.29 0.79 -11.39
N PRO A 254 -5.35 0.13 -12.56
CA PRO A 254 -5.91 0.73 -13.77
C PRO A 254 -7.38 1.10 -13.56
N ALA A 255 -7.90 2.01 -14.40
CA ALA A 255 -9.32 2.34 -14.39
C ALA A 255 -10.18 1.08 -14.56
N LEU A 256 -11.30 1.00 -13.83
CA LEU A 256 -12.17 -0.17 -13.87
C LEU A 256 -12.91 -0.29 -15.20
N GLU A 257 -12.92 -1.50 -15.75
CA GLU A 257 -13.74 -1.82 -16.91
C GLU A 257 -15.22 -1.91 -16.52
N THR A 258 -16.09 -1.33 -17.35
CA THR A 258 -17.54 -1.36 -17.13
C THR A 258 -18.20 -2.60 -17.72
N ASN A 259 -17.56 -3.26 -18.70
CA ASN A 259 -18.10 -4.40 -19.43
C ASN A 259 -17.31 -5.66 -19.08
N LEU A 260 -17.70 -6.31 -17.99
CA LEU A 260 -17.04 -7.53 -17.53
C LEU A 260 -17.59 -8.78 -18.25
N PRO A 261 -16.73 -9.73 -18.65
CA PRO A 261 -17.20 -11.05 -19.08
C PRO A 261 -17.95 -11.76 -17.96
N GLU A 262 -18.98 -12.52 -18.32
CA GLU A 262 -19.70 -13.37 -17.36
C GLU A 262 -18.92 -14.66 -17.13
N LEU A 263 -18.65 -15.01 -15.87
CA LEU A 263 -18.14 -16.32 -15.50
C LEU A 263 -19.31 -17.27 -15.29
N ARG A 264 -19.48 -18.23 -16.19
CA ARG A 264 -20.59 -19.18 -16.17
C ARG A 264 -20.15 -20.52 -15.59
N PRO A 265 -21.04 -21.22 -14.85
CA PRO A 265 -20.72 -22.55 -14.35
C PRO A 265 -20.34 -23.50 -15.49
N TRP A 266 -19.31 -24.32 -15.27
CA TRP A 266 -18.78 -25.33 -16.19
C TRP A 266 -18.16 -24.81 -17.50
N GLU A 267 -17.91 -23.50 -17.59
CA GLU A 267 -17.13 -22.91 -18.67
C GLU A 267 -15.68 -22.65 -18.19
N SER A 268 -14.69 -23.14 -18.95
CA SER A 268 -13.28 -22.90 -18.66
C SER A 268 -12.82 -21.62 -19.35
N HIS A 269 -12.33 -20.66 -18.58
CA HIS A 269 -11.80 -19.40 -19.06
C HIS A 269 -10.27 -19.42 -19.00
N ARG A 270 -9.60 -19.24 -20.13
CA ARG A 270 -8.13 -19.13 -20.15
C ARG A 270 -7.69 -17.78 -19.59
N ILE A 271 -6.73 -17.81 -18.67
CA ILE A 271 -6.12 -16.62 -18.09
C ILE A 271 -4.95 -16.20 -18.99
N ARG A 272 -5.10 -15.08 -19.72
CA ARG A 272 -4.12 -14.56 -20.68
C ARG A 272 -3.46 -13.25 -20.26
N ILE A 273 -3.61 -12.89 -19.00
CA ILE A 273 -3.02 -11.67 -18.41
C ILE A 273 -1.53 -11.87 -18.12
N GLY A 274 -0.78 -10.78 -18.09
CA GLY A 274 0.62 -10.69 -17.66
C GLY A 274 0.74 -10.56 -16.14
N VAL A 275 1.98 -10.59 -15.65
CA VAL A 275 2.26 -10.39 -14.22
C VAL A 275 1.92 -8.97 -13.80
N GLY A 276 1.22 -8.83 -12.67
CA GLY A 276 0.68 -7.57 -12.15
C GLY A 276 -0.67 -7.18 -12.76
N GLU A 277 -1.04 -7.74 -13.91
CA GLU A 277 -2.34 -7.51 -14.53
C GLU A 277 -3.45 -8.27 -13.79
N GLN A 278 -4.68 -7.83 -14.03
CA GLN A 278 -5.89 -8.36 -13.41
C GLN A 278 -6.95 -8.66 -14.48
N ILE A 279 -7.78 -9.66 -14.22
CA ILE A 279 -8.99 -9.93 -14.97
C ILE A 279 -10.18 -10.03 -14.00
N ASP A 280 -11.30 -9.44 -14.42
CA ASP A 280 -12.52 -9.35 -13.62
C ASP A 280 -13.65 -10.08 -14.35
N PHE A 281 -14.48 -10.80 -13.58
CA PHE A 281 -15.66 -11.50 -14.08
C PHE A 281 -16.88 -11.13 -13.27
N VAL A 282 -18.01 -10.91 -13.95
CA VAL A 282 -19.31 -10.82 -13.29
C VAL A 282 -19.89 -12.23 -13.14
N ILE A 283 -20.48 -12.52 -11.98
CA ILE A 283 -21.17 -13.77 -11.68
C ILE A 283 -22.63 -13.45 -11.33
N LYS A 284 -23.56 -14.07 -12.07
CA LYS A 284 -25.00 -13.96 -11.85
C LYS A 284 -25.58 -15.35 -11.62
N PRO A 285 -25.61 -15.84 -10.36
CA PRO A 285 -26.01 -17.21 -10.06
C PRO A 285 -27.48 -17.45 -10.43
N LYS A 286 -27.72 -18.52 -11.21
CA LYS A 286 -29.08 -18.97 -11.56
C LYS A 286 -29.79 -19.68 -10.40
N TYR A 287 -29.03 -20.21 -9.44
CA TYR A 287 -29.54 -20.95 -8.29
C TYR A 287 -28.81 -20.51 -7.02
N SER A 288 -29.54 -20.46 -5.90
CA SER A 288 -28.92 -20.23 -4.59
C SER A 288 -28.28 -21.53 -4.11
N ARG A 289 -26.96 -21.65 -4.22
CA ARG A 289 -26.20 -22.85 -3.82
C ARG A 289 -24.74 -22.51 -3.58
N GLU A 290 -24.00 -23.51 -3.11
CA GLU A 290 -22.54 -23.44 -3.08
C GLU A 290 -21.99 -23.53 -4.51
N TYR A 291 -21.03 -22.66 -4.81
CA TYR A 291 -20.23 -22.66 -6.02
C TYR A 291 -18.76 -22.71 -5.63
N THR A 292 -17.97 -23.42 -6.42
CA THR A 292 -16.51 -23.37 -6.31
C THR A 292 -15.96 -22.59 -7.48
N MET A 293 -15.10 -21.61 -7.22
CA MET A 293 -14.29 -20.91 -8.22
C MET A 293 -12.84 -21.27 -7.97
N GLN A 294 -12.15 -21.77 -8.99
CA GLN A 294 -10.78 -22.25 -8.82
C GLN A 294 -9.94 -21.94 -10.06
N THR A 295 -8.70 -21.52 -9.80
CA THR A 295 -7.66 -21.42 -10.81
C THR A 295 -6.98 -22.77 -11.08
N PHE A 296 -6.43 -22.93 -12.27
CA PHE A 296 -5.71 -24.12 -12.71
C PHE A 296 -4.48 -23.73 -13.49
N GLY A 297 -3.37 -24.41 -13.22
CA GLY A 297 -2.11 -24.19 -13.92
C GLY A 297 -0.96 -24.01 -12.94
N LYS A 298 0.17 -23.53 -13.45
CA LYS A 298 1.35 -23.18 -12.66
C LYS A 298 1.51 -21.67 -12.59
N MET A 299 0.74 -21.08 -11.69
CA MET A 299 0.66 -19.65 -11.48
C MET A 299 0.42 -19.32 -10.02
N ASP A 300 0.81 -18.11 -9.64
CA ASP A 300 0.45 -17.50 -8.36
C ASP A 300 -0.60 -16.43 -8.65
N THR A 301 -1.77 -16.58 -8.04
CA THR A 301 -2.94 -15.74 -8.20
C THR A 301 -3.53 -15.35 -6.87
N VAL A 302 -3.92 -14.09 -6.77
CA VAL A 302 -4.88 -13.65 -5.76
C VAL A 302 -6.25 -13.62 -6.40
N MET A 303 -7.19 -14.34 -5.79
CA MET A 303 -8.61 -14.31 -6.13
C MET A 303 -9.37 -13.59 -5.03
N VAL A 304 -10.22 -12.63 -5.40
CA VAL A 304 -11.13 -11.97 -4.45
C VAL A 304 -12.51 -11.89 -5.04
N LEU A 305 -13.49 -12.40 -4.30
CA LEU A 305 -14.90 -12.37 -4.61
C LEU A 305 -15.57 -11.22 -3.86
N PHE A 306 -16.30 -10.40 -4.58
CA PHE A 306 -17.12 -9.31 -4.05
C PHE A 306 -18.59 -9.57 -4.32
N GLU A 307 -19.46 -9.20 -3.38
CA GLU A 307 -20.90 -9.08 -3.60
C GLU A 307 -21.24 -7.62 -3.92
N GLU A 308 -22.00 -7.39 -4.98
CA GLU A 308 -22.49 -6.07 -5.31
C GLU A 308 -23.73 -5.75 -4.46
N ILE A 309 -23.57 -4.83 -3.51
CA ILE A 309 -24.62 -4.38 -2.61
C ILE A 309 -24.83 -2.89 -2.83
N ARG A 310 -25.99 -2.51 -3.38
CA ARG A 310 -26.38 -1.10 -3.63
C ARG A 310 -25.34 -0.34 -4.48
N GLY A 311 -24.71 -1.02 -5.43
CA GLY A 311 -23.70 -0.44 -6.32
C GLY A 311 -22.28 -0.43 -5.75
N GLU A 312 -22.07 -0.96 -4.54
CA GLU A 312 -20.75 -1.10 -3.91
C GLU A 312 -20.31 -2.56 -3.95
N ASN A 313 -19.04 -2.80 -4.27
CA ASN A 313 -18.44 -4.14 -4.23
C ASN A 313 -17.93 -4.42 -2.82
N VAL A 314 -18.73 -5.13 -2.03
CA VAL A 314 -18.40 -5.52 -0.66
C VAL A 314 -17.64 -6.83 -0.68
N TYR A 315 -16.52 -6.91 0.04
CA TYR A 315 -15.73 -8.14 0.16
C TYR A 315 -16.61 -9.30 0.63
N TYR A 316 -16.53 -10.44 -0.08
CA TYR A 316 -17.28 -11.65 0.25
C TYR A 316 -16.35 -12.78 0.69
N ASP A 317 -15.31 -13.07 -0.10
CA ASP A 317 -14.30 -14.08 0.21
C ASP A 317 -13.04 -13.87 -0.64
N GLY A 318 -11.92 -14.50 -0.30
CA GLY A 318 -10.67 -14.36 -1.02
C GLY A 318 -9.70 -15.50 -0.75
N ASP A 319 -8.84 -15.78 -1.72
CA ASP A 319 -7.76 -16.75 -1.58
C ASP A 319 -6.49 -16.26 -2.29
N ASP A 320 -5.34 -16.48 -1.66
CA ASP A 320 -4.02 -16.06 -2.11
C ASP A 320 -3.08 -17.26 -2.07
N ASP A 321 -2.95 -17.95 -3.21
CA ASP A 321 -2.10 -19.14 -3.34
C ASP A 321 -0.61 -18.81 -3.48
N SER A 322 -0.23 -17.53 -3.42
CA SER A 322 1.08 -17.08 -3.86
C SER A 322 2.22 -17.66 -3.03
N GLY A 323 3.19 -18.23 -3.73
CA GLY A 323 4.36 -18.87 -3.14
C GLY A 323 4.10 -20.31 -2.69
N THR A 324 2.94 -20.88 -3.01
CA THR A 324 2.58 -22.27 -2.71
C THR A 324 2.52 -23.14 -3.97
N SER A 325 2.35 -24.45 -3.79
CA SER A 325 2.13 -25.41 -4.89
C SER A 325 0.65 -25.64 -5.22
N PHE A 326 -0.27 -24.94 -4.56
CA PHE A 326 -1.71 -25.03 -4.80
C PHE A 326 -2.18 -23.96 -5.81
N ASN A 327 -3.45 -24.05 -6.20
CA ASN A 327 -4.12 -23.01 -6.97
C ASN A 327 -5.21 -22.37 -6.12
N ALA A 328 -5.41 -21.07 -6.28
CA ALA A 328 -6.41 -20.30 -5.57
C ALA A 328 -7.82 -20.88 -5.79
N LYS A 329 -8.56 -21.00 -4.68
CA LYS A 329 -9.86 -21.63 -4.63
C LYS A 329 -10.76 -20.96 -3.61
N ILE A 330 -11.88 -20.45 -4.10
CA ILE A 330 -12.97 -19.91 -3.27
C ILE A 330 -14.14 -20.89 -3.33
N THR A 331 -14.74 -21.22 -2.17
CA THR A 331 -15.97 -22.01 -2.09
C THR A 331 -17.01 -21.21 -1.31
N ALA A 332 -18.02 -20.71 -2.03
CA ALA A 332 -18.94 -19.71 -1.52
C ALA A 332 -20.39 -20.04 -1.86
N ARG A 333 -21.32 -19.73 -0.95
CA ARG A 333 -22.76 -19.85 -1.21
C ARG A 333 -23.30 -18.58 -1.87
N LEU A 334 -23.41 -18.61 -3.19
CA LEU A 334 -23.98 -17.49 -3.96
C LEU A 334 -25.51 -17.55 -3.94
N VAL A 335 -26.16 -16.40 -3.88
CA VAL A 335 -27.62 -16.26 -3.80
C VAL A 335 -28.18 -15.80 -5.14
N ARG A 336 -29.20 -16.51 -5.64
CA ARG A 336 -29.90 -16.17 -6.89
C ARG A 336 -30.40 -14.71 -6.88
N GLU A 337 -30.37 -14.08 -8.06
CA GLU A 337 -30.75 -12.67 -8.30
C GLU A 337 -29.79 -11.64 -7.66
N ARG A 338 -28.73 -12.08 -6.97
CA ARG A 338 -27.62 -11.21 -6.55
C ARG A 338 -26.54 -11.15 -7.64
N SER A 339 -25.71 -10.12 -7.56
CA SER A 339 -24.58 -9.89 -8.47
C SER A 339 -23.29 -9.99 -7.68
N TYR A 340 -22.29 -10.65 -8.27
CA TYR A 340 -20.97 -10.80 -7.67
C TYR A 340 -19.91 -10.46 -8.71
N VAL A 341 -18.75 -10.00 -8.26
CA VAL A 341 -17.58 -9.76 -9.11
C VAL A 341 -16.42 -10.59 -8.56
N LEU A 342 -15.89 -11.48 -9.38
CA LEU A 342 -14.66 -12.21 -9.08
C LEU A 342 -13.50 -11.52 -9.77
N ARG A 343 -12.48 -11.16 -8.99
CA ARG A 343 -11.28 -10.50 -9.48
C ARG A 343 -10.08 -11.38 -9.27
N ILE A 344 -9.23 -11.46 -10.28
CA ILE A 344 -8.06 -12.33 -10.28
C ILE A 344 -6.85 -11.54 -10.74
N ARG A 345 -5.88 -11.37 -9.85
CA ARG A 345 -4.59 -10.75 -10.19
C ARG A 345 -3.51 -11.82 -10.27
N LEU A 346 -2.68 -11.74 -11.31
CA LEU A 346 -1.58 -12.67 -11.53
C LEU A 346 -0.30 -12.11 -10.90
N TYR A 347 0.28 -12.81 -9.92
CA TYR A 347 1.59 -12.46 -9.35
C TYR A 347 2.73 -13.15 -10.08
N TYR A 348 2.52 -14.39 -10.55
CA TYR A 348 3.52 -15.13 -11.30
C TYR A 348 2.89 -16.20 -12.20
N SER A 349 3.58 -16.55 -13.29
CA SER A 349 3.27 -17.73 -14.09
C SER A 349 4.56 -18.32 -14.68
N GLU A 350 4.62 -19.66 -14.81
CA GLU A 350 5.73 -20.33 -15.52
C GLU A 350 5.72 -19.96 -17.01
N GLN A 351 4.54 -19.91 -17.63
CA GLN A 351 4.35 -19.46 -19.00
C GLN A 351 3.06 -18.64 -19.13
N LYS A 352 3.12 -17.56 -19.93
CA LYS A 352 1.96 -16.72 -20.21
C LYS A 352 0.88 -17.53 -20.93
N GLY A 353 -0.34 -17.54 -20.39
CA GLY A 353 -1.48 -18.19 -21.04
C GLY A 353 -1.67 -19.68 -20.73
N GLU A 354 -0.90 -20.26 -19.82
CA GLU A 354 -1.06 -21.66 -19.35
C GLU A 354 -1.98 -21.81 -18.13
N GLY A 355 -2.67 -20.72 -17.75
CA GLY A 355 -3.65 -20.71 -16.66
C GLY A 355 -5.10 -20.80 -17.14
N ALA A 356 -5.97 -21.36 -16.30
CA ALA A 356 -7.42 -21.29 -16.49
C ALA A 356 -8.16 -21.00 -15.18
N LEU A 357 -9.38 -20.51 -15.30
CA LEU A 357 -10.36 -20.33 -14.24
C LEU A 357 -11.61 -21.14 -14.62
N MET A 358 -12.22 -21.78 -13.63
CA MET A 358 -13.55 -22.37 -13.78
C MET A 358 -14.37 -22.16 -12.52
N MET A 359 -15.68 -22.02 -12.70
CA MET A 359 -16.67 -22.08 -11.63
C MET A 359 -17.58 -23.30 -11.84
N TRP A 360 -18.02 -23.99 -10.78
CA TRP A 360 -19.00 -25.09 -10.89
C TRP A 360 -20.01 -25.14 -9.74
#